data_AF-A0A1J5PJQ6-F1
#
_entry.id   AF-A0A1J5PJQ6-F1
#
_cell.length_a   1.000
_cell.length_b   1.000
_cell.length_c   1.000
_cell.angle_alpha   90.00
_cell.angle_beta   90.00
_cell.angle_gamma   90.00
#
_symmetry.space_group_name_H-M   'P 1'
#
loop_
_entity.id
_entity.type
_entity.pdbx_description
1 polymer ?
#
loop_
_entity_poly.entity_id
_entity_poly.type
_entity_poly.pdbx_seq_one_letter_code
_entity_poly.pdbx_strand_id
1 'polypeptide(L)'
;MIALPLRHLTLTSGYGFRIHPLTGRFSFHSGIDLRARHDTVFAVCEGTVKSCGYEKLLGVYILLGHNAFESSYGHLSQIFVLPGDTVEAGDPIALTGYAKCLIM
;
A
#
# COMPACT_ATOMS: atom_id res chain seq x y z
N MET A 1 11.14 -2.54 14.07
CA MET A 1 11.76 -3.38 13.01
C MET A 1 11.11 -3.04 11.68
N ILE A 2 11.75 -3.30 10.53
CA ILE A 2 11.16 -3.04 9.20
C ILE A 2 11.11 -4.34 8.39
N ALA A 3 10.03 -4.56 7.65
CA ALA A 3 9.83 -5.68 6.74
C ALA A 3 9.52 -5.19 5.31
N LEU A 4 9.73 -6.07 4.33
CA LEU A 4 9.29 -5.79 2.96
C LEU A 4 7.76 -5.97 2.84
N PRO A 5 7.06 -5.09 2.13
CA PRO A 5 5.61 -5.17 2.01
C PRO A 5 5.13 -6.30 1.09
N LEU A 6 6.02 -6.83 0.25
CA LEU A 6 5.80 -7.99 -0.63
C LEU A 6 7.05 -8.86 -0.60
N ARG A 7 6.91 -10.16 -0.92
CA ARG A 7 8.04 -11.09 -1.00
C ARG A 7 9.03 -10.74 -2.12
N HIS A 8 8.52 -10.15 -3.21
CA HIS A 8 9.31 -9.72 -4.36
C HIS A 8 8.98 -8.27 -4.68
N LEU A 9 9.99 -7.42 -4.78
CA LEU A 9 9.82 -5.99 -5.10
C LEU A 9 10.19 -5.74 -6.55
N THR A 10 9.20 -5.42 -7.37
CA THR A 10 9.41 -4.91 -8.73
C THR A 10 8.70 -3.58 -8.86
N LEU A 11 9.45 -2.48 -8.82
CA LEU A 11 8.92 -1.13 -8.95
C LEU A 11 8.38 -0.90 -10.36
N THR A 12 7.11 -0.53 -10.47
CA THR A 12 6.47 -0.16 -11.75
C THR A 12 6.28 1.34 -11.90
N SER A 13 6.18 2.08 -10.78
CA SER A 13 6.02 3.53 -10.76
C SER A 13 6.62 4.10 -9.48
N GLY A 14 7.54 5.05 -9.58
CA GLY A 14 8.20 5.68 -8.43
C GLY A 14 7.45 6.88 -7.86
N TYR A 15 7.90 7.36 -6.70
CA TYR A 15 7.46 8.61 -6.08
C TYR A 15 7.91 9.83 -6.90
N GLY A 16 7.09 10.87 -6.92
CA GLY A 16 7.42 12.16 -7.54
C GLY A 16 6.59 12.50 -8.77
N PHE A 17 7.01 13.54 -9.50
CA PHE A 17 6.31 14.00 -10.68
C PHE A 17 6.45 13.03 -11.85
N ARG A 18 5.33 12.76 -12.51
CA ARG A 18 5.25 11.96 -13.73
C ARG A 18 4.36 12.65 -14.75
N ILE A 19 4.71 12.46 -16.02
CA ILE A 19 3.87 12.90 -17.13
C ILE A 19 2.81 11.83 -17.34
N HIS A 20 1.54 12.22 -17.27
CA HIS A 20 0.44 11.32 -17.54
C HIS A 20 0.48 10.91 -19.02
N PRO A 21 0.61 9.60 -19.36
CA PRO A 21 0.95 9.15 -20.70
C PRO A 21 -0.12 9.51 -21.75
N LEU A 22 -1.38 9.67 -21.32
CA LEU A 22 -2.50 9.99 -22.21
C LEU A 22 -2.79 11.48 -22.34
N THR A 23 -2.44 12.29 -21.33
CA THR A 23 -2.88 13.70 -21.28
C THR A 23 -1.72 14.69 -21.32
N GLY A 24 -0.48 14.21 -21.20
CA GLY A 24 0.73 15.05 -21.14
C GLY A 24 0.82 15.93 -19.88
N ARG A 25 -0.14 15.81 -18.95
CA ARG A 25 -0.18 16.64 -17.74
C ARG A 25 0.75 16.08 -16.67
N PHE A 26 1.37 16.98 -15.91
CA PHE A 26 2.09 16.61 -14.70
C PHE A 26 1.10 16.11 -13.64
N SER A 27 1.41 14.95 -13.07
CA SER A 27 0.75 14.40 -11.90
C SER A 27 1.82 14.02 -10.89
N PHE A 28 1.59 14.33 -9.62
CA PHE A 28 2.49 13.93 -8.55
C PHE A 28 2.06 12.57 -8.00
N HIS A 29 3.02 11.64 -7.88
CA HIS A 29 2.82 10.36 -7.23
C HIS A 29 3.36 10.42 -5.80
N SER A 30 2.46 10.40 -4.82
CA SER A 30 2.82 10.41 -3.40
C SER A 30 3.22 9.04 -2.85
N GLY A 31 3.46 8.04 -3.70
CA GLY A 31 3.84 6.69 -3.28
C GLY A 31 4.65 5.95 -4.34
N ILE A 32 4.73 4.64 -4.17
CA ILE A 32 5.33 3.70 -5.10
C ILE A 32 4.32 2.64 -5.52
N ASP A 33 4.32 2.28 -6.80
CA ASP A 33 3.57 1.12 -7.29
C ASP A 33 4.53 -0.06 -7.47
N LEU A 34 4.20 -1.18 -6.84
CA LEU A 34 4.90 -2.45 -6.97
C LEU A 34 4.06 -3.41 -7.81
N ARG A 35 4.67 -4.11 -8.77
CA ARG A 35 4.02 -5.20 -9.50
C ARG A 35 3.59 -6.26 -8.49
N ALA A 36 2.31 -6.62 -8.51
CA ALA A 36 1.76 -7.65 -7.65
C ALA A 36 0.50 -8.26 -8.29
N ARG A 37 0.23 -9.54 -8.03
CA ARG A 37 -1.00 -10.20 -8.50
C ARG A 37 -1.49 -11.24 -7.50
N HIS A 38 -2.46 -10.86 -6.69
CA HIS A 38 -2.95 -11.67 -5.57
C HIS A 38 -1.87 -12.09 -4.58
N ASP A 39 -0.80 -11.30 -4.50
CA ASP A 39 0.28 -11.49 -3.53
C ASP A 39 -0.15 -11.02 -2.14
N THR A 40 0.38 -11.68 -1.11
CA THR A 40 0.25 -11.26 0.29
C THR A 40 0.99 -9.96 0.53
N VAL A 41 0.29 -9.01 1.17
CA VAL A 41 0.83 -7.74 1.65
C VAL A 41 1.19 -7.88 3.12
N PHE A 42 2.38 -7.39 3.47
CA PHE A 42 2.87 -7.39 4.83
C PHE A 42 2.99 -5.97 5.39
N ALA A 43 2.76 -5.81 6.70
CA ALA A 43 3.00 -4.54 7.38
C ALA A 43 4.50 -4.21 7.34
N VAL A 44 4.85 -3.02 6.83
CA VAL A 44 6.25 -2.58 6.71
C VAL A 44 6.87 -2.33 8.08
N CYS A 45 6.07 -1.87 9.04
CA CYS A 45 6.51 -1.53 10.39
C CYS A 45 5.38 -1.83 11.38
N GLU A 46 5.75 -1.97 12.66
CA GLU A 46 4.78 -2.10 13.75
C GLU A 46 3.84 -0.89 13.80
N GLY A 47 2.56 -1.10 14.07
CA GLY A 47 1.61 0.00 14.12
C GLY A 47 0.19 -0.43 14.45
N THR A 48 -0.73 0.53 14.36
CA THR A 48 -2.15 0.31 14.59
C THR A 48 -2.93 0.65 13.33
N VAL A 49 -3.86 -0.22 12.94
CA VAL A 49 -4.77 0.05 11.82
C VAL A 49 -5.66 1.23 12.18
N LYS A 50 -5.46 2.37 11.50
CA LYS A 50 -6.26 3.59 11.68
C LYS A 50 -7.58 3.49 10.94
N SER A 51 -7.54 2.99 9.71
CA SER A 51 -8.71 2.75 8.88
C SER A 51 -8.43 1.70 7.82
N CYS A 52 -9.48 1.07 7.33
CA CYS A 52 -9.46 0.25 6.13
C CYS A 52 -10.83 0.30 5.45
N GLY A 53 -10.89 0.09 4.15
CA GLY A 53 -12.15 0.16 3.40
C GLY A 53 -11.92 0.42 1.93
N TYR A 54 -12.85 1.12 1.29
CA TYR A 54 -12.74 1.55 -0.10
C TYR A 54 -12.63 3.08 -0.19
N GLU A 55 -11.66 3.56 -0.95
CA GLU A 55 -11.50 4.97 -1.32
C GLU A 55 -11.32 5.05 -2.85
N LYS A 56 -11.79 6.12 -3.48
CA LYS A 56 -11.88 6.23 -4.94
C LYS A 56 -10.51 6.18 -5.64
N LEU A 57 -9.46 6.76 -5.07
CA LEU A 57 -8.12 6.79 -5.65
C LEU A 57 -7.31 5.53 -5.29
N LEU A 58 -7.44 5.05 -4.05
CA LEU A 58 -6.69 3.89 -3.56
C LEU A 58 -7.36 2.55 -3.93
N GLY A 59 -8.67 2.54 -4.17
CA GLY A 59 -9.46 1.31 -4.19
C GLY A 59 -9.62 0.75 -2.78
N VAL A 60 -9.60 -0.58 -2.64
CA VAL A 60 -9.54 -1.22 -1.31
C VAL A 60 -8.19 -0.91 -0.68
N TYR A 61 -8.20 -0.42 0.56
CA TYR A 61 -7.02 0.09 1.23
C TYR A 61 -6.95 -0.20 2.73
N ILE A 62 -5.74 -0.09 3.28
CA ILE A 62 -5.42 -0.08 4.72
C ILE A 62 -4.54 1.14 4.99
N LEU A 63 -4.83 1.87 6.08
CA LEU A 63 -3.97 2.90 6.65
C LEU A 63 -3.44 2.43 8.01
N LEU A 64 -2.13 2.25 8.11
CA LEU A 64 -1.44 1.96 9.36
C LEU A 64 -0.84 3.25 9.93
N GLY A 65 -1.16 3.55 11.18
CA GLY A 65 -0.50 4.58 11.95
C GLY A 65 0.65 4.01 12.74
N HIS A 66 1.82 4.64 12.60
CA HIS A 66 3.02 4.37 13.38
C HIS A 66 3.27 5.55 14.34
N ASN A 67 4.34 5.51 15.12
CA ASN A 67 4.64 6.57 16.09
C ASN A 67 4.76 7.98 15.45
N ALA A 68 5.55 8.11 14.38
CA ALA A 68 5.87 9.42 13.79
C ALA A 68 5.41 9.57 12.33
N PHE A 69 4.83 8.54 11.74
CA PHE A 69 4.42 8.52 10.33
C PHE A 69 3.28 7.51 10.13
N GLU A 70 2.72 7.51 8.92
CA GLU A 70 1.69 6.56 8.51
C GLU A 70 2.19 5.82 7.26
N SER A 71 1.71 4.59 7.06
CA SER A 71 1.85 3.88 5.80
C SER A 71 0.47 3.47 5.29
N SER A 72 0.25 3.65 4.00
CA SER A 72 -0.99 3.26 3.33
C SER A 72 -0.73 2.21 2.27
N TYR A 73 -1.65 1.25 2.17
CA TYR A 73 -1.58 0.12 1.25
C TYR A 73 -2.85 0.15 0.41
N GLY A 74 -2.72 0.37 -0.90
CA GLY A 74 -3.83 0.50 -1.83
C GLY A 74 -3.82 -0.58 -2.91
N HIS A 75 -4.91 -0.60 -3.68
CA HIS A 75 -5.16 -1.56 -4.76
C HIS A 75 -5.24 -3.02 -4.28
N LEU A 76 -5.81 -3.21 -3.08
CA LEU A 76 -6.00 -4.51 -2.45
C LEU A 76 -7.25 -5.23 -3.01
N SER A 77 -7.35 -6.53 -2.77
CA SER A 77 -8.57 -7.32 -3.04
C SER A 77 -9.22 -7.86 -1.77
N GLN A 78 -8.43 -8.08 -0.72
CA GLN A 78 -8.91 -8.62 0.55
C GLN A 78 -8.09 -8.04 1.71
N ILE A 79 -8.76 -7.74 2.81
CA ILE A 79 -8.15 -7.20 4.04
C ILE A 79 -8.25 -8.27 5.14
N PHE A 80 -7.20 -8.43 5.93
CA PHE A 80 -7.12 -9.41 7.03
C PHE A 80 -7.24 -8.79 8.42
N VAL A 81 -7.25 -7.45 8.50
CA VAL A 81 -7.22 -6.68 9.75
C VAL A 81 -8.37 -5.67 9.80
N LEU A 82 -8.71 -5.21 11.00
CA LEU A 82 -9.77 -4.24 11.24
C LEU A 82 -9.22 -2.98 11.92
N PRO A 83 -9.93 -1.83 11.85
CA PRO A 83 -9.53 -0.63 12.56
C PRO A 83 -9.39 -0.89 14.07
N GLY A 84 -8.25 -0.48 14.63
CA GLY A 84 -7.88 -0.73 16.03
C GLY A 84 -6.91 -1.90 16.23
N ASP A 85 -6.77 -2.80 15.26
CA ASP A 85 -5.82 -3.92 15.37
C ASP A 85 -4.38 -3.41 15.40
N THR A 86 -3.54 -4.04 16.23
CA THR A 86 -2.09 -3.83 16.24
C THR A 86 -1.40 -4.89 15.40
N VAL A 87 -0.38 -4.50 14.65
CA VAL A 87 0.43 -5.39 13.81
C VAL A 87 1.91 -5.17 14.10
N GLU A 88 2.71 -6.22 13.95
CA GLU A 88 4.16 -6.16 13.91
C GLU A 88 4.68 -6.05 12.48
N ALA A 89 5.95 -5.67 12.32
CA ALA A 89 6.59 -5.66 11.02
C ALA A 89 6.66 -7.09 10.44
N GLY A 90 6.12 -7.29 9.24
CA GLY A 90 6.08 -8.59 8.57
C GLY A 90 4.78 -9.37 8.78
N ASP A 91 3.83 -8.84 9.55
CA ASP A 91 2.50 -9.46 9.66
C ASP A 91 1.74 -9.39 8.33
N PRO A 92 1.08 -10.48 7.90
CA PRO A 92 0.22 -10.46 6.73
C PRO A 92 -1.06 -9.66 7.02
N ILE A 93 -1.29 -8.59 6.24
CA ILE A 93 -2.42 -7.68 6.47
C ILE A 93 -3.47 -7.67 5.35
N ALA A 94 -3.11 -8.14 4.15
CA ALA A 94 -4.01 -8.13 3.00
C ALA A 94 -3.54 -9.03 1.84
N LEU A 95 -4.37 -9.13 0.80
CA LEU A 95 -4.01 -9.54 -0.55
C LEU A 95 -4.09 -8.35 -1.51
N THR A 96 -3.12 -8.27 -2.41
CA THR A 96 -3.16 -7.35 -3.56
C THR A 96 -4.22 -7.77 -4.58
N GLY A 97 -4.69 -6.81 -5.38
CA GLY A 97 -5.51 -7.09 -6.54
C GLY A 97 -4.73 -7.70 -7.71
N TYR A 98 -5.11 -7.35 -8.93
CA TYR A 98 -4.66 -8.05 -10.13
C TYR A 98 -3.35 -7.57 -10.76
N ALA A 99 -2.88 -6.36 -10.44
CA ALA A 99 -1.81 -5.71 -11.21
C ALA A 99 -0.70 -5.05 -10.38
N LYS A 100 -1.06 -4.37 -9.29
CA LYS A 100 -0.12 -3.60 -8.49
C LYS A 100 -0.59 -3.42 -7.07
N CYS A 101 0.37 -3.16 -6.18
CA CYS A 101 0.15 -2.62 -4.84
C CYS A 101 0.69 -1.18 -4.81
N LEU A 102 -0.15 -0.23 -4.38
CA LEU A 102 0.30 1.14 -4.11
C LEU A 102 0.68 1.25 -2.63
N ILE A 103 1.87 1.77 -2.36
CA ILE A 103 2.34 2.04 -0.99
C ILE A 103 2.73 3.51 -0.90
N MET A 104 2.15 4.23 0.06
CA MET A 104 2.51 5.62 0.38
C MET A 104 2.97 5.70 1.83
#